data_AF-A0A6S7HKT0-F1
#
_entry.id   AF-A0A6S7HKT0-F1
#
_cell.length_a   1.000
_cell.length_b   1.000
_cell.length_c   1.000
_cell.angle_alpha   90.00
_cell.angle_beta   90.00
_cell.angle_gamma   90.00
#
_symmetry.space_group_name_H-M   'P 1'
#
loop_
_entity.id
_entity.type
_entity.pdbx_description
1 polymer ?
#
loop_
_entity_poly.entity_id
_entity_poly.type
_entity_poly.pdbx_seq_one_letter_code
_entity_poly.pdbx_strand_id
1 'polypeptide(L)'
;MDRKMFNLVVFIDLKKTFDTVDHEILLEKMQIYGIKDKAHLLLRSYLTDRTQKCQVNGVVSSEHKVKCGVPQGSILGPLFFLIYINDLSESLNRTKPRLFADDTNLTASGGTIDDVVNAVNSDLENLRMWLNANKLSLNIAKTEFMLIGSRSLVHTVSDSNLNIMIENRPIKQVNECKTLGVIVDQHLSWKSNTESICKKITSAISVIRKLKEFVDRDTLVSIFNAIVQPYFTYCCEVNYADLRMTSTRFSDATIPQHPFLEENNWSGSHNDGYCSESVGLSKPTGTKVKVITKYNPYGYTPIMACNKHDQMIGISLRGDQFTLVVFDSDCNILAKASAGTYESAAIFAGGYFYLNQDGNTVVIADGQIKCFNTARVTKSNDGQISSIHLKWKSEKIASLIAEKLPNQEKNKLYCCMPVWNKDIRIRISSKLFEIGP
;
A
#
# COMPACT_ATOMS: atom_id res chain seq x y z
N MET A 1 3.75 9.47 -0.91
CA MET A 1 2.76 9.25 -1.99
C MET A 1 1.70 10.35 -2.06
N ASP A 2 1.15 10.79 -0.92
CA ASP A 2 0.01 11.75 -0.88
C ASP A 2 0.28 13.09 -1.56
N ARG A 3 1.53 13.55 -1.56
CA ARG A 3 1.95 14.80 -2.20
C ARG A 3 2.27 14.67 -3.70
N LYS A 4 2.02 13.51 -4.31
CA LYS A 4 2.32 13.21 -5.74
C LYS A 4 3.75 13.52 -6.18
N MET A 5 4.71 13.36 -5.26
CA MET A 5 6.14 13.53 -5.53
C MET A 5 6.77 12.20 -5.96
N PHE A 6 7.81 12.27 -6.79
CA PHE A 6 8.70 11.14 -7.07
C PHE A 6 9.53 10.83 -5.83
N ASN A 7 9.68 9.54 -5.50
CA ASN A 7 10.48 9.10 -4.36
C ASN A 7 11.42 8.01 -4.85
N LEU A 8 12.72 8.19 -4.65
CA LEU A 8 13.73 7.20 -5.00
C LEU A 8 14.42 6.74 -3.73
N VAL A 9 14.61 5.43 -3.61
CA VAL A 9 15.37 4.80 -2.54
C VAL A 9 16.53 4.04 -3.16
N VAL A 10 17.75 4.29 -2.67
CA VAL A 10 18.93 3.49 -3.00
C VAL A 10 19.30 2.65 -1.78
N PHE A 11 19.36 1.34 -1.97
CA PHE A 11 19.77 0.36 -0.98
C PHE A 11 21.27 0.08 -1.16
N ILE A 12 22.07 0.50 -0.19
CA ILE A 12 23.53 0.38 -0.21
C ILE A 12 23.97 -0.84 0.59
N ASP A 13 24.79 -1.68 -0.05
CA ASP A 13 25.44 -2.82 0.58
C ASP A 13 26.95 -2.56 0.64
N LEU A 14 27.52 -2.58 1.84
CA LEU A 14 28.96 -2.40 2.06
C LEU A 14 29.67 -3.75 2.16
N LYS A 15 30.85 -3.86 1.58
CA LYS A 15 31.64 -5.10 1.62
C LYS A 15 32.32 -5.27 2.97
N LYS A 16 31.96 -6.33 3.70
CA LYS A 16 32.68 -6.79 4.91
C LYS A 16 32.97 -5.66 5.89
N THR A 17 31.94 -4.91 6.25
CA THR A 17 32.01 -3.68 7.06
C THR A 17 32.80 -3.85 8.36
N PHE A 18 32.47 -4.87 9.16
CA PHE A 18 33.17 -5.15 10.41
C PHE A 18 34.62 -5.56 10.22
N ASP A 19 34.97 -6.20 9.10
CA ASP A 19 36.32 -6.72 8.84
C ASP A 19 37.25 -5.67 8.23
N THR A 20 36.71 -4.53 7.77
CA THR A 20 37.43 -3.50 7.01
C THR A 20 37.64 -2.19 7.77
N VAL A 21 37.12 -2.08 9.00
CA VAL A 21 37.30 -0.91 9.87
C VAL A 21 38.79 -0.62 10.09
N ASP A 22 39.28 0.53 9.64
CA ASP A 22 40.66 0.93 9.87
C ASP A 22 40.84 1.42 11.32
N HIS A 23 41.83 0.88 12.03
CA HIS A 23 42.01 1.15 13.45
C HIS A 23 42.44 2.59 13.73
N GLU A 24 43.28 3.19 12.88
CA GLU A 24 43.74 4.57 13.12
C GLU A 24 42.63 5.57 12.82
N ILE A 25 41.88 5.39 11.72
CA ILE A 25 40.71 6.24 11.41
C ILE A 25 39.67 6.14 12.54
N LEU A 26 39.40 4.94 13.05
CA LEU A 26 38.49 4.74 14.17
C LEU A 26 38.96 5.51 15.41
N LEU A 27 40.24 5.41 15.75
CA LEU A 27 40.83 6.07 16.92
C LEU A 27 40.82 7.60 16.77
N GLU A 28 41.05 8.14 15.58
CA GLU A 28 40.94 9.57 15.29
C GLU A 28 39.49 10.05 15.46
N LYS A 29 38.51 9.35 14.87
CA LYS A 29 37.08 9.66 15.05
C LYS A 29 36.66 9.65 16.52
N MET A 30 37.12 8.67 17.29
CA MET A 30 36.87 8.60 18.73
C MET A 30 37.34 9.87 19.46
N GLN A 31 38.52 10.41 19.12
CA GLN A 31 39.02 11.66 19.70
C GLN A 31 38.17 12.85 19.31
N ILE A 32 37.74 12.93 18.04
CA ILE A 32 36.86 13.98 17.53
C ILE A 32 35.52 13.97 18.29
N TYR A 33 34.96 12.79 18.55
CA TYR A 33 33.73 12.64 19.34
C TYR A 33 33.94 12.79 20.86
N GLY A 34 35.14 13.12 21.31
CA GLY A 34 35.42 13.48 22.69
C GLY A 34 35.92 12.35 23.59
N ILE A 35 36.19 11.15 23.05
CA ILE A 35 36.85 10.07 23.81
C ILE A 35 38.35 10.37 23.89
N LYS A 36 38.82 10.78 25.07
CA LYS A 36 40.18 11.27 25.29
C LYS A 36 40.90 10.53 26.42
N ASP A 37 42.19 10.86 26.58
CA ASP A 37 43.05 10.43 27.67
C ASP A 37 43.05 8.91 27.91
N LYS A 38 42.83 8.48 29.16
CA LYS A 38 42.89 7.07 29.57
C LYS A 38 41.92 6.18 28.82
N ALA A 39 40.72 6.67 28.51
CA ALA A 39 39.73 5.91 27.76
C ALA A 39 40.22 5.67 26.33
N HIS A 40 40.75 6.70 25.66
CA HIS A 40 41.32 6.57 24.32
C HIS A 40 42.51 5.62 24.31
N LEU A 41 43.43 5.73 25.28
CA LEU A 41 44.59 4.85 25.41
C LEU A 41 44.19 3.39 25.63
N LEU A 42 43.15 3.14 26.43
CA LEU A 42 42.62 1.80 26.64
C LEU A 42 42.06 1.19 25.35
N LEU A 43 41.26 1.95 24.59
CA LEU A 43 40.70 1.48 23.33
C LEU A 43 41.77 1.30 22.25
N ARG A 44 42.78 2.17 22.21
CA ARG A 44 43.97 1.99 21.35
C ARG A 44 44.68 0.69 21.70
N SER A 45 44.99 0.47 22.98
CA SER A 45 45.62 -0.78 23.44
C SER A 45 44.78 -2.02 23.11
N TYR A 46 43.45 -1.91 23.10
CA TYR A 46 42.57 -3.01 22.71
C TYR A 46 42.67 -3.37 21.22
N LEU A 47 42.93 -2.40 20.34
CA LEU A 47 42.97 -2.59 18.88
C LEU A 47 44.38 -2.88 18.35
N THR A 48 45.42 -2.34 18.98
CA THR A 48 46.82 -2.46 18.51
C THR A 48 47.43 -3.85 18.73
N ASP A 49 48.33 -4.26 17.84
CA ASP A 49 49.12 -5.51 17.89
C ASP A 49 48.31 -6.80 18.06
N ARG A 50 47.06 -6.78 17.63
CA ARG A 50 46.22 -7.97 17.64
C ARG A 50 46.72 -9.01 16.65
N THR A 51 46.62 -10.27 17.04
CA THR A 51 46.89 -11.43 16.19
C THR A 51 45.71 -12.39 16.17
N GLN A 52 45.65 -13.24 15.15
CA GLN A 52 44.63 -14.27 14.98
C GLN A 52 45.24 -15.57 14.43
N LYS A 53 44.59 -16.69 14.77
CA LYS A 53 44.84 -18.05 14.26
C LYS A 53 43.50 -18.73 14.00
N CYS A 54 43.47 -19.69 13.08
CA CYS A 54 42.31 -20.53 12.82
C CYS A 54 42.62 -21.97 13.23
N GLN A 55 41.65 -22.67 13.82
CA GLN A 55 41.74 -24.09 14.10
C GLN A 55 40.66 -24.83 13.31
N VAL A 56 41.07 -25.83 12.52
CA VAL A 56 40.15 -26.70 11.77
C VAL A 56 40.57 -28.14 12.01
N ASN A 57 39.64 -28.99 12.47
CA ASN A 57 39.87 -30.41 12.74
C ASN A 57 41.10 -30.68 13.62
N GLY A 58 41.30 -29.86 14.65
CA GLY A 58 42.44 -29.99 15.58
C GLY A 58 43.75 -29.36 15.08
N VAL A 59 43.86 -28.97 13.81
CA VAL A 59 45.05 -28.32 13.25
C VAL A 59 44.96 -26.81 13.37
N VAL A 60 45.99 -26.17 13.92
CA VAL A 60 46.05 -24.72 14.15
C VAL A 60 46.95 -24.05 13.11
N SER A 61 46.49 -22.94 12.53
CA SER A 61 47.26 -22.13 11.59
C SER A 61 48.42 -21.39 12.27
N SER A 62 49.35 -20.87 11.46
CA SER A 62 50.30 -19.87 11.93
C SER A 62 49.59 -18.58 12.37
N GLU A 63 50.29 -17.81 13.22
CA GLU A 63 49.80 -16.53 13.73
C GLU A 63 49.84 -15.45 12.65
N HIS A 64 48.77 -14.66 12.50
CA HIS A 64 48.74 -13.51 11.61
C HIS A 64 48.30 -12.24 12.34
N LYS A 65 48.96 -11.12 12.07
CA LYS A 65 48.59 -9.81 12.59
C LYS A 65 47.27 -9.32 11.98
N VAL A 66 46.41 -8.75 12.81
CA VAL A 66 45.14 -8.12 12.41
C VAL A 66 45.39 -6.63 12.21
N LYS A 67 45.34 -6.18 10.95
CA LYS A 67 45.64 -4.78 10.58
C LYS A 67 44.41 -3.87 10.53
N CYS A 68 43.23 -4.46 10.43
CA CYS A 68 41.94 -3.77 10.33
C CYS A 68 40.84 -4.72 10.78
N GLY A 69 39.65 -4.16 10.96
CA GLY A 69 38.47 -4.86 11.39
C GLY A 69 38.33 -4.95 12.90
N VAL A 70 37.10 -5.11 13.35
CA VAL A 70 36.77 -5.32 14.76
C VAL A 70 36.32 -6.77 14.94
N PRO A 71 36.60 -7.43 16.08
CA PRO A 71 36.21 -8.82 16.26
C PRO A 71 34.69 -8.98 16.19
N GLN A 72 34.21 -9.78 15.24
CA GLN A 72 32.81 -10.21 15.21
C GLN A 72 32.50 -11.02 16.47
N GLY A 73 31.38 -10.71 17.12
CA GLY A 73 31.00 -11.29 18.41
C GLY A 73 31.63 -10.62 19.64
N SER A 74 32.49 -9.62 19.48
CA SER A 74 32.91 -8.78 20.60
C SER A 74 31.80 -7.81 21.02
N ILE A 75 31.73 -7.50 22.32
CA ILE A 75 30.78 -6.53 22.87
C ILE A 75 31.01 -5.12 22.28
N LEU A 76 32.27 -4.74 22.05
CA LEU A 76 32.64 -3.41 21.57
C LEU A 76 32.60 -3.28 20.04
N GLY A 77 32.63 -4.38 19.28
CA GLY A 77 32.63 -4.36 17.82
C GLY A 77 31.49 -3.54 17.21
N PRO A 78 30.22 -3.76 17.61
CA PRO A 78 29.09 -2.95 17.15
C PRO A 78 29.25 -1.47 17.47
N LEU A 79 29.69 -1.12 18.68
CA LEU A 79 29.90 0.28 19.07
C LEU A 79 30.98 0.95 18.23
N PHE A 80 32.10 0.25 17.99
CA PHE A 80 33.18 0.75 17.14
C PHE A 80 32.72 0.99 15.72
N PHE A 81 31.93 0.06 15.16
CA PHE A 81 31.37 0.25 13.83
C PHE A 81 30.41 1.45 13.78
N LEU A 82 29.54 1.61 14.78
CA LEU A 82 28.65 2.77 14.88
C LEU A 82 29.42 4.09 14.94
N ILE A 83 30.48 4.17 15.76
CA ILE A 83 31.37 5.34 15.81
C ILE A 83 31.99 5.60 14.43
N TYR A 84 32.41 4.55 13.74
CA TYR A 84 33.09 4.66 12.45
C TYR A 84 32.19 5.24 11.34
N ILE A 85 30.92 4.81 11.29
CA ILE A 85 29.97 5.16 10.22
C ILE A 85 29.18 6.45 10.51
N ASN A 86 29.19 6.95 11.74
CA ASN A 86 28.26 7.98 12.21
C ASN A 86 28.26 9.29 11.40
N ASP A 87 29.43 9.76 10.98
CA ASP A 87 29.63 10.98 10.18
C ASP A 87 29.33 10.78 8.68
N LEU A 88 28.99 9.56 8.24
CA LEU A 88 28.57 9.34 6.85
C LEU A 88 27.43 10.29 6.45
N SER A 89 26.49 10.51 7.36
CA SER A 89 25.33 11.38 7.11
C SER A 89 25.70 12.83 6.82
N GLU A 90 26.83 13.31 7.36
CA GLU A 90 27.33 14.67 7.15
C GLU A 90 27.95 14.86 5.75
N SER A 91 28.28 13.77 5.06
CA SER A 91 28.79 13.81 3.68
C SER A 91 27.68 13.99 2.63
N LEU A 92 26.41 13.86 3.03
CA LEU A 92 25.27 13.80 2.12
C LEU A 92 24.44 15.08 2.22
N ASN A 93 24.17 15.73 1.08
CA ASN A 93 23.62 17.08 1.05
C ASN A 93 22.18 17.14 0.53
N ARG A 94 21.75 16.17 -0.28
CA ARG A 94 20.51 16.24 -1.06
C ARG A 94 19.55 15.10 -0.77
N THR A 95 20.07 13.98 -0.30
CA THR A 95 19.36 12.78 0.09
C THR A 95 19.27 12.68 1.61
N LYS A 96 18.31 11.90 2.09
CA LYS A 96 18.17 11.57 3.51
C LYS A 96 18.68 10.17 3.75
N PRO A 97 19.82 10.00 4.45
CA PRO A 97 20.32 8.69 4.82
C PRO A 97 19.47 8.06 5.93
N ARG A 98 19.32 6.75 5.87
CA ARG A 98 18.81 5.88 6.94
C ARG A 98 19.87 4.82 7.20
N LEU A 99 20.51 4.92 8.36
CA LEU A 99 21.60 4.03 8.76
C LEU A 99 21.08 3.04 9.81
N PHE A 100 21.32 1.76 9.60
CA PHE A 100 21.10 0.71 10.59
C PHE A 100 22.27 -0.26 10.54
N ALA A 101 23.24 -0.08 11.44
CA ALA A 101 24.53 -0.75 11.32
C ALA A 101 25.07 -0.59 9.88
N ASP A 102 25.36 -1.69 9.19
CA ASP A 102 25.87 -1.72 7.83
C ASP A 102 24.81 -1.50 6.75
N ASP A 103 23.53 -1.72 7.05
CA ASP A 103 22.43 -1.42 6.14
C ASP A 103 22.26 0.10 6.02
N THR A 104 22.52 0.62 4.82
CA THR A 104 22.41 2.06 4.53
C THR A 104 21.43 2.27 3.39
N ASN A 105 20.45 3.16 3.58
CA ASN A 105 19.52 3.55 2.53
C ASN A 105 19.57 5.06 2.30
N LEU A 106 19.65 5.49 1.04
CA LEU A 106 19.50 6.90 0.67
C LEU A 106 18.10 7.12 0.12
N THR A 107 17.42 8.15 0.59
CA THR A 107 16.08 8.50 0.13
C THR A 107 16.04 9.92 -0.43
N ALA A 108 15.44 10.09 -1.60
CA ALA A 108 15.25 11.38 -2.23
C ALA A 108 13.78 11.53 -2.65
N SER A 109 13.23 12.73 -2.49
CA SER A 109 11.85 13.06 -2.88
C SER A 109 11.81 14.41 -3.56
N GLY A 110 11.09 14.52 -4.68
CA GLY A 110 11.04 15.75 -5.48
C GLY A 110 9.82 15.84 -6.39
N GLY A 111 9.54 17.05 -6.88
CA GLY A 111 8.43 17.30 -7.79
C GLY A 111 8.68 16.80 -9.21
N THR A 112 9.95 16.73 -9.63
CA THR A 112 10.37 16.19 -10.92
C THR A 112 11.28 14.97 -10.73
N ILE A 113 11.32 14.10 -11.72
CA ILE A 113 12.18 12.92 -11.70
C ILE A 113 13.66 13.29 -11.81
N ASP A 114 13.99 14.29 -12.64
CA ASP A 114 15.35 14.76 -12.86
C ASP A 114 15.96 15.34 -11.58
N ASP A 115 15.19 16.10 -10.79
CA ASP A 115 15.66 16.62 -9.50
C ASP A 115 16.06 15.50 -8.54
N VAL A 116 15.26 14.43 -8.50
CA VAL A 116 15.49 13.27 -7.64
C VAL A 116 16.69 12.46 -8.12
N VAL A 117 16.80 12.21 -9.42
CA VAL A 117 17.94 11.52 -10.04
C VAL A 117 19.24 12.29 -9.79
N ASN A 118 19.22 13.61 -10.01
CA ASN A 118 20.38 14.47 -9.79
C ASN A 118 20.78 14.54 -8.31
N ALA A 119 19.81 14.59 -7.40
CA ALA A 119 20.08 14.52 -5.96
C ALA A 119 20.77 13.22 -5.57
N VAL A 120 20.26 12.09 -6.06
CA VAL A 120 20.80 10.75 -5.77
C VAL A 120 22.20 10.57 -6.34
N ASN A 121 22.43 10.88 -7.62
CA ASN A 121 23.75 10.72 -8.25
C ASN A 121 24.81 11.63 -7.58
N SER A 122 24.44 12.86 -7.23
CA SER A 122 25.33 13.78 -6.51
C SER A 122 25.77 13.21 -5.16
N ASP A 123 24.84 12.64 -4.39
CA ASP A 123 25.15 12.10 -3.07
C ASP A 123 25.78 10.70 -3.13
N LEU A 124 25.53 9.92 -4.18
CA LEU A 124 26.28 8.69 -4.45
C LEU A 124 27.77 8.95 -4.69
N GLU A 125 28.10 10.06 -5.35
CA GLU A 125 29.49 10.48 -5.52
C GLU A 125 30.11 10.95 -4.19
N ASN A 126 29.36 11.71 -3.38
CA ASN A 126 29.81 12.10 -2.05
C ASN A 126 30.03 10.89 -1.14
N LEU A 127 29.09 9.94 -1.15
CA LEU A 127 29.21 8.65 -0.47
C LEU A 127 30.47 7.91 -0.91
N ARG A 128 30.73 7.82 -2.22
CA ARG A 128 31.93 7.16 -2.76
C ARG A 128 33.20 7.80 -2.21
N MET A 129 33.29 9.13 -2.23
CA MET A 129 34.44 9.86 -1.69
C MET A 129 34.61 9.59 -0.20
N TRP A 130 33.52 9.64 0.57
CA TRP A 130 33.55 9.36 2.00
C TRP A 130 33.97 7.91 2.29
N LEU A 131 33.44 6.92 1.57
CA LEU A 131 33.81 5.51 1.73
C LEU A 131 35.30 5.30 1.45
N ASN A 132 35.83 5.90 0.38
CA ASN A 132 37.25 5.83 0.05
C ASN A 132 38.13 6.48 1.13
N ALA A 133 37.75 7.66 1.64
CA ALA A 133 38.46 8.33 2.73
C ALA A 133 38.48 7.47 4.00
N ASN A 134 37.39 6.73 4.25
CA ASN A 134 37.24 5.82 5.38
C ASN A 134 37.68 4.39 5.07
N LYS A 135 38.37 4.13 3.95
CA LYS A 135 38.84 2.80 3.52
C LYS A 135 37.76 1.70 3.52
N LEU A 136 36.51 2.08 3.32
CA LEU A 136 35.38 1.17 3.14
C LEU A 136 35.13 0.94 1.65
N SER A 137 34.49 -0.18 1.32
CA SER A 137 34.20 -0.55 -0.06
C SER A 137 32.72 -0.82 -0.28
N LEU A 138 32.17 -0.23 -1.33
CA LEU A 138 30.80 -0.49 -1.77
C LEU A 138 30.69 -1.83 -2.51
N ASN A 139 29.59 -2.54 -2.29
CA ASN A 139 29.20 -3.69 -3.09
C ASN A 139 28.24 -3.28 -4.20
N ILE A 140 28.80 -2.74 -5.29
CA ILE A 140 28.03 -2.23 -6.44
C ILE A 140 27.04 -3.28 -6.98
N ALA A 141 27.44 -4.56 -7.03
CA ALA A 141 26.60 -5.63 -7.56
C ALA A 141 25.36 -5.94 -6.69
N LYS A 142 25.40 -5.60 -5.40
CA LYS A 142 24.26 -5.73 -4.48
C LYS A 142 23.59 -4.40 -4.17
N THR A 143 24.15 -3.30 -4.64
CA THR A 143 23.54 -1.98 -4.51
C THR A 143 22.41 -1.90 -5.54
N GLU A 144 21.22 -1.56 -5.08
CA GLU A 144 20.00 -1.53 -5.90
C GLU A 144 19.26 -0.22 -5.63
N PHE A 145 18.42 0.20 -6.57
CA PHE A 145 17.54 1.34 -6.35
C PHE A 145 16.10 1.04 -6.76
N MET A 146 15.17 1.76 -6.15
CA MET A 146 13.73 1.60 -6.39
C MET A 146 13.06 2.97 -6.49
N LEU A 147 12.18 3.11 -7.49
CA LEU A 147 11.26 4.24 -7.58
C LEU A 147 9.97 3.89 -6.83
N ILE A 148 9.67 4.62 -5.77
CA ILE A 148 8.48 4.41 -4.95
C ILE A 148 7.40 5.45 -5.31
N GLY A 149 6.22 4.96 -5.68
CA GLY A 149 5.09 5.81 -6.04
C GLY A 149 3.81 5.07 -6.37
N SER A 150 2.75 5.85 -6.60
CA SER A 150 1.48 5.31 -7.11
C SER A 150 1.67 4.71 -8.50
N ARG A 151 0.82 3.75 -8.89
CA ARG A 151 0.89 3.10 -10.21
C ARG A 151 0.90 4.11 -11.36
N SER A 152 0.06 5.14 -11.29
CA SER A 152 -0.01 6.21 -12.30
C SER A 152 1.30 7.01 -12.41
N LEU A 153 1.92 7.34 -11.27
CA LEU A 153 3.16 8.12 -11.23
C LEU A 153 4.35 7.29 -11.71
N VAL A 154 4.45 6.02 -11.29
CA VAL A 154 5.49 5.09 -11.74
C VAL A 154 5.37 4.82 -13.24
N HIS A 155 4.15 4.64 -13.76
CA HIS A 155 3.91 4.45 -15.20
C HIS A 155 4.29 5.68 -16.05
N THR A 156 4.25 6.89 -15.48
CA THR A 156 4.69 8.09 -16.19
C THR A 156 6.21 8.07 -16.44
N VAL A 157 6.95 7.28 -15.66
CA VAL A 157 8.42 7.19 -15.68
C VAL A 157 8.92 5.90 -16.33
N SER A 158 8.07 4.88 -16.51
CA SER A 158 8.50 3.59 -17.07
C SER A 158 9.05 3.66 -18.50
N ASP A 159 8.77 4.75 -19.23
CA ASP A 159 9.36 5.02 -20.57
C ASP A 159 10.72 5.74 -20.51
N SER A 160 11.13 6.22 -19.33
CA SER A 160 12.40 6.91 -19.09
C SER A 160 13.39 6.03 -18.31
N ASN A 161 14.52 5.70 -18.94
CA ASN A 161 15.63 5.03 -18.25
C ASN A 161 16.20 5.96 -17.16
N LEU A 162 15.90 5.64 -15.89
CA LEU A 162 16.48 6.34 -14.75
C LEU A 162 17.97 6.06 -14.68
N ASN A 163 18.78 7.07 -15.00
CA ASN A 163 20.22 6.94 -15.02
C ASN A 163 20.82 7.15 -13.63
N ILE A 164 20.74 6.12 -12.77
CA ILE A 164 21.40 6.10 -11.46
C ILE A 164 22.73 5.38 -11.58
N MET A 165 23.83 6.09 -11.32
CA MET A 165 25.18 5.62 -11.61
C MET A 165 26.09 5.77 -10.40
N ILE A 166 27.00 4.82 -10.21
CA ILE A 166 28.13 4.94 -9.28
C ILE A 166 29.38 4.38 -9.96
N GLU A 167 30.50 5.10 -9.89
CA GLU A 167 31.75 4.74 -10.60
C GLU A 167 31.54 4.52 -12.11
N ASN A 168 30.68 5.32 -12.75
CA ASN A 168 30.26 5.15 -14.14
C ASN A 168 29.63 3.77 -14.45
N ARG A 169 29.10 3.08 -13.44
CA ARG A 169 28.34 1.83 -13.59
C ARG A 169 26.88 2.05 -13.21
N PRO A 170 25.93 1.54 -14.00
CA PRO A 170 24.52 1.63 -13.67
C PRO A 170 24.22 0.78 -12.43
N ILE A 171 23.48 1.38 -11.50
CA ILE A 171 22.88 0.66 -10.37
C ILE A 171 21.63 -0.06 -10.90
N LYS A 172 21.37 -1.27 -10.40
CA LYS A 172 20.22 -2.06 -10.81
C LYS A 172 18.93 -1.46 -10.24
N GLN A 173 17.95 -1.21 -11.10
CA GLN A 173 16.59 -0.88 -10.68
C GLN A 173 15.84 -2.15 -10.26
N VAL A 174 15.12 -2.10 -9.15
CA VAL A 174 14.28 -3.19 -8.66
C VAL A 174 12.87 -2.70 -8.31
N ASN A 175 11.90 -3.61 -8.40
CA ASN A 175 10.51 -3.34 -8.03
C ASN A 175 10.18 -3.80 -6.60
N GLU A 176 11.02 -4.69 -6.05
CA GLU A 176 10.97 -5.14 -4.67
C GLU A 176 12.38 -5.31 -4.12
N CYS A 177 12.57 -5.00 -2.84
CA CYS A 177 13.84 -5.16 -2.14
C CYS A 177 13.58 -5.57 -0.69
N LYS A 178 14.41 -6.46 -0.16
CA LYS A 178 14.34 -6.86 1.24
C LYS A 178 15.34 -6.02 2.04
N THR A 179 14.83 -5.20 2.96
CA THR A 179 15.64 -4.37 3.87
C THR A 179 15.18 -4.59 5.30
N LEU A 180 16.12 -4.76 6.24
CA LEU A 180 15.83 -5.01 7.66
C LEU A 180 14.79 -6.11 7.88
N GLY A 181 14.85 -7.19 7.09
CA GLY A 181 13.91 -8.31 7.21
C GLY A 181 12.52 -8.10 6.61
N VAL A 182 12.19 -6.90 6.10
CA VAL A 182 10.91 -6.56 5.47
C VAL A 182 11.07 -6.46 3.96
N ILE A 183 10.12 -7.00 3.21
CA ILE A 183 10.08 -6.84 1.74
C ILE A 183 9.29 -5.58 1.42
N VAL A 184 9.95 -4.60 0.80
CA VAL A 184 9.34 -3.35 0.35
C VAL A 184 9.16 -3.44 -1.16
N ASP A 185 7.97 -3.10 -1.67
CA ASP A 185 7.72 -2.99 -3.11
C ASP A 185 7.50 -1.53 -3.54
N GLN A 186 7.68 -1.26 -4.82
CA GLN A 186 7.60 0.08 -5.42
C GLN A 186 6.27 0.81 -5.20
N HIS A 187 5.20 0.09 -4.85
CA HIS A 187 3.88 0.67 -4.58
C HIS A 187 3.54 0.70 -3.08
N LEU A 188 4.44 0.22 -2.22
CA LEU A 188 4.19 -0.01 -0.80
C LEU A 188 2.88 -0.81 -0.57
N SER A 189 2.67 -1.84 -1.41
CA SER A 189 1.52 -2.73 -1.29
C SER A 189 1.66 -3.71 -0.14
N TRP A 190 2.89 -4.07 0.22
CA TRP A 190 3.26 -5.03 1.27
C TRP A 190 2.86 -6.48 1.00
N LYS A 191 2.23 -6.77 -0.15
CA LYS A 191 1.76 -8.10 -0.54
C LYS A 191 2.85 -9.16 -0.47
N SER A 192 4.00 -8.92 -1.12
CA SER A 192 5.13 -9.86 -1.13
C SER A 192 5.64 -10.15 0.29
N ASN A 193 5.66 -9.14 1.17
CA ASN A 193 6.07 -9.29 2.57
C ASN A 193 5.08 -10.17 3.34
N THR A 194 3.78 -9.86 3.26
CA THR A 194 2.71 -10.61 3.91
C THR A 194 2.71 -12.06 3.47
N GLU A 195 2.79 -12.34 2.16
CA GLU A 195 2.85 -13.70 1.63
C GLU A 195 4.06 -14.48 2.18
N SER A 196 5.23 -13.82 2.26
CA SER A 196 6.45 -14.42 2.83
C SER A 196 6.29 -14.76 4.31
N ILE A 197 5.69 -13.85 5.09
CA ILE A 197 5.40 -14.06 6.52
C ILE A 197 4.38 -15.19 6.71
N CYS A 198 3.26 -15.17 5.96
CA CYS A 198 2.23 -16.22 5.99
C CYS A 198 2.82 -17.61 5.71
N LYS A 199 3.73 -17.73 4.73
CA LYS A 199 4.43 -18.99 4.45
C LYS A 199 5.25 -19.48 5.65
N LYS A 200 6.01 -18.58 6.31
CA LYS A 200 6.81 -18.91 7.50
C LYS A 200 5.92 -19.35 8.67
N ILE A 201 4.85 -18.60 8.94
CA ILE A 201 3.88 -18.90 10.00
C ILE A 201 3.20 -20.26 9.74
N THR A 202 2.74 -20.50 8.50
CA THR A 202 2.08 -21.76 8.13
C THR A 202 3.01 -22.96 8.31
N SER A 203 4.29 -22.80 7.95
CA SER A 203 5.32 -23.82 8.18
C SER A 203 5.53 -24.09 9.68
N ALA A 204 5.67 -23.03 10.48
CA ALA A 204 5.83 -23.14 11.93
C ALA A 204 4.61 -23.80 12.62
N ILE A 205 3.39 -23.40 12.25
CA ILE A 205 2.15 -24.02 12.76
C ILE A 205 2.09 -25.51 12.38
N SER A 206 2.53 -25.86 11.17
CA SER A 206 2.59 -27.26 10.74
C SER A 206 3.53 -28.10 11.59
N VAL A 207 4.65 -27.53 12.05
CA VAL A 207 5.57 -28.18 13.01
C VAL A 207 4.92 -28.32 14.38
N ILE A 208 4.33 -27.24 14.91
CA ILE A 208 3.63 -27.26 16.21
C ILE A 208 2.52 -28.32 16.22
N ARG A 209 1.74 -28.43 15.13
CA ARG A 209 0.69 -29.44 14.99
C ARG A 209 1.21 -30.87 15.09
N LYS A 210 2.41 -31.15 14.57
CA LYS A 210 3.05 -32.47 14.67
C LYS A 210 3.58 -32.72 16.08
N LEU A 211 4.11 -31.69 16.73
CA LEU A 211 4.64 -31.78 18.10
C LEU A 211 3.56 -31.97 19.16
N LYS A 212 2.32 -31.56 18.88
CA LYS A 212 1.18 -31.65 19.81
C LYS A 212 1.00 -33.03 20.44
N GLU A 213 1.33 -34.11 19.73
CA GLU A 213 1.20 -35.48 20.22
C GLU A 213 2.35 -35.91 21.16
N PHE A 214 3.41 -35.11 21.27
CA PHE A 214 4.64 -35.46 21.99
C PHE A 214 4.97 -34.54 23.17
N VAL A 215 4.34 -33.37 23.27
CA VAL A 215 4.62 -32.38 24.31
C VAL A 215 3.34 -31.84 24.94
N ASP A 216 3.44 -31.35 26.17
CA ASP A 216 2.33 -30.73 26.87
C ASP A 216 1.96 -29.35 26.29
N ARG A 217 0.82 -28.82 26.75
CA ARG A 217 0.26 -27.55 26.28
C ARG A 217 1.17 -26.35 26.57
N ASP A 218 1.81 -26.30 27.73
CA ASP A 218 2.62 -25.16 28.13
C ASP A 218 3.91 -25.10 27.30
N THR A 219 4.48 -26.27 26.98
CA THR A 219 5.55 -26.40 26.01
C THR A 219 5.12 -25.94 24.61
N LEU A 220 3.93 -26.33 24.12
CA LEU A 220 3.42 -25.86 22.82
C LEU A 220 3.23 -24.35 22.77
N VAL A 221 2.69 -23.75 23.85
CA VAL A 221 2.54 -22.30 23.97
C VAL A 221 3.90 -21.62 23.95
N SER A 222 4.89 -22.16 24.64
CA SER A 222 6.26 -21.64 24.64
C SER A 222 6.88 -21.68 23.24
N ILE A 223 6.70 -22.79 22.51
CA ILE A 223 7.16 -22.92 21.12
C ILE A 223 6.45 -21.92 20.20
N PHE A 224 5.13 -21.77 20.34
CA PHE A 224 4.36 -20.78 19.59
C PHE A 224 4.88 -19.36 19.84
N ASN A 225 5.09 -18.99 21.11
CA ASN A 225 5.60 -17.68 21.49
C ASN A 225 7.04 -17.44 21.00
N ALA A 226 7.86 -18.48 20.90
CA ALA A 226 9.24 -18.37 20.42
C ALA A 226 9.35 -18.30 18.89
N ILE A 227 8.47 -19.00 18.16
CA ILE A 227 8.64 -19.19 16.70
C ILE A 227 7.58 -18.44 15.89
N VAL A 228 6.34 -18.36 16.35
CA VAL A 228 5.23 -17.76 15.58
C VAL A 228 4.98 -16.31 15.98
N GLN A 229 4.87 -16.03 17.28
CA GLN A 229 4.60 -14.69 17.81
C GLN A 229 5.58 -13.59 17.30
N PRO A 230 6.88 -13.85 17.11
CA PRO A 230 7.80 -12.85 16.58
C PRO A 230 7.42 -12.34 15.18
N TYR A 231 6.82 -13.19 14.34
CA TYR A 231 6.38 -12.77 12.99
C TYR A 231 5.20 -11.81 13.02
N PHE A 232 4.34 -11.88 14.04
CA PHE A 232 3.22 -10.95 14.21
C PHE A 232 3.65 -9.63 14.86
N THR A 233 4.64 -9.69 15.75
CA THR A 233 5.09 -8.52 16.52
C THR A 233 6.14 -7.70 15.76
N TYR A 234 7.02 -8.34 15.00
CA TYR A 234 8.00 -7.65 14.17
C TYR A 234 7.32 -6.92 13.01
N CYS A 235 7.53 -5.60 12.92
CA CYS A 235 6.93 -4.74 11.90
C CYS A 235 5.39 -4.84 11.81
N CYS A 236 4.72 -4.98 12.96
CA CYS A 236 3.27 -5.14 13.03
C CYS A 236 2.49 -4.02 12.33
N GLU A 237 2.99 -2.78 12.34
CA GLU A 237 2.37 -1.63 11.65
C GLU A 237 2.27 -1.84 10.14
N VAL A 238 3.29 -2.46 9.55
CA VAL A 238 3.35 -2.78 8.11
C VAL A 238 2.42 -3.95 7.81
N ASN A 239 2.50 -5.01 8.62
CA ASN A 239 1.67 -6.22 8.44
C ASN A 239 0.16 -5.92 8.60
N TYR A 240 -0.20 -4.96 9.45
CA TYR A 240 -1.59 -4.56 9.68
C TYR A 240 -2.14 -3.66 8.56
N ALA A 241 -1.29 -2.84 7.93
CA ALA A 241 -1.69 -2.01 6.80
C ALA A 241 -2.18 -2.86 5.60
N ASP A 242 -1.52 -3.98 5.32
CA ASP A 242 -1.94 -4.91 4.26
C ASP A 242 -3.22 -5.67 4.62
N LEU A 243 -3.44 -6.03 5.89
CA LEU A 243 -4.68 -6.70 6.31
C LEU A 243 -5.94 -5.81 6.11
N ARG A 244 -5.78 -4.49 6.09
CA ARG A 244 -6.86 -3.58 5.64
C ARG A 244 -7.03 -3.60 4.12
N MET A 245 -5.94 -3.68 3.35
CA MET A 245 -5.96 -3.64 1.88
C MET A 245 -6.36 -4.98 1.23
N THR A 246 -5.97 -6.12 1.80
CA THR A 246 -6.32 -7.49 1.34
C THR A 246 -7.78 -7.87 1.60
N SER A 247 -8.56 -6.98 2.20
CA SER A 247 -10.01 -7.15 2.32
C SER A 247 -10.77 -6.86 1.02
N THR A 248 -10.11 -6.43 -0.07
CA THR A 248 -10.74 -6.33 -1.39
C THR A 248 -10.82 -7.68 -2.09
N ARG A 249 -11.82 -8.48 -1.72
CA ARG A 249 -12.15 -9.78 -2.39
C ARG A 249 -12.38 -9.66 -3.91
N PHE A 250 -12.49 -8.43 -4.44
CA PHE A 250 -12.72 -8.14 -5.86
C PHE A 250 -11.49 -7.60 -6.61
N SER A 251 -10.34 -7.37 -5.96
CA SER A 251 -9.15 -6.82 -6.66
C SER A 251 -8.66 -7.70 -7.80
N ASP A 252 -8.92 -9.01 -7.70
CA ASP A 252 -8.52 -10.02 -8.68
C ASP A 252 -9.68 -10.45 -9.61
N ALA A 253 -10.87 -9.86 -9.45
CA ALA A 253 -12.06 -10.20 -10.22
C ALA A 253 -12.33 -9.19 -11.35
N THR A 254 -12.36 -9.66 -12.61
CA THR A 254 -12.78 -8.84 -13.74
C THR A 254 -14.30 -8.67 -13.74
N ILE A 255 -14.79 -7.55 -13.22
CA ILE A 255 -16.21 -7.17 -13.33
C ILE A 255 -16.45 -6.65 -14.75
N PRO A 256 -17.39 -7.21 -15.53
CA PRO A 256 -17.69 -6.71 -16.87
C PRO A 256 -18.19 -5.26 -16.82
N GLN A 257 -17.74 -4.42 -17.75
CA GLN A 257 -18.14 -3.02 -17.86
C GLN A 257 -19.54 -2.88 -18.47
N HIS A 258 -20.40 -2.04 -17.89
CA HIS A 258 -21.70 -1.76 -18.50
C HIS A 258 -21.51 -0.70 -19.59
N PRO A 259 -22.16 -0.81 -20.75
CA PRO A 259 -22.06 0.21 -21.81
C PRO A 259 -22.50 1.62 -21.41
N PHE A 260 -23.21 1.75 -20.27
CA PHE A 260 -23.75 3.01 -19.73
C PHE A 260 -23.08 3.43 -18.41
N LEU A 261 -21.97 2.79 -18.03
CA LEU A 261 -21.15 3.16 -16.88
C LEU A 261 -19.72 3.42 -17.37
N GLU A 262 -18.98 4.25 -16.64
CA GLU A 262 -17.57 4.52 -16.96
C GLU A 262 -16.62 3.51 -16.35
N GLU A 263 -15.41 3.44 -16.89
CA GLU A 263 -14.41 2.43 -16.50
C GLU A 263 -14.13 2.49 -15.00
N ASN A 264 -14.12 1.31 -14.37
CA ASN A 264 -13.85 1.18 -12.93
C ASN A 264 -12.43 1.67 -12.57
N ASN A 265 -12.36 2.69 -11.72
CA ASN A 265 -11.13 3.23 -11.15
C ASN A 265 -10.88 2.64 -9.77
N TRP A 266 -10.13 1.53 -9.76
CA TRP A 266 -9.66 0.86 -8.54
C TRP A 266 -8.52 1.58 -7.81
N SER A 267 -8.23 2.85 -8.13
CA SER A 267 -7.17 3.64 -7.47
C SER A 267 -7.71 4.82 -6.64
N GLY A 268 -9.03 4.87 -6.43
CA GLY A 268 -9.70 5.90 -5.63
C GLY A 268 -9.37 5.84 -4.13
N SER A 269 -9.59 6.95 -3.43
CA SER A 269 -9.35 7.09 -1.99
C SER A 269 -10.30 6.27 -1.11
N HIS A 270 -11.45 5.86 -1.65
CA HIS A 270 -12.48 5.09 -0.95
C HIS A 270 -12.69 3.69 -1.54
N ASN A 271 -11.62 2.94 -1.78
CA ASN A 271 -11.72 1.50 -2.05
C ASN A 271 -11.85 0.73 -0.71
N ASP A 272 -13.08 0.54 -0.22
CA ASP A 272 -13.33 -0.59 0.68
C ASP A 272 -13.38 -1.89 -0.14
N GLY A 273 -13.37 -3.04 0.53
CA GLY A 273 -13.23 -4.36 -0.06
C GLY A 273 -14.09 -4.72 -1.29
N TYR A 274 -15.11 -3.90 -1.59
CA TYR A 274 -16.25 -4.21 -2.44
C TYR A 274 -16.53 -3.14 -3.52
N CYS A 275 -15.74 -2.06 -3.60
CA CYS A 275 -16.09 -0.88 -4.40
C CYS A 275 -14.94 -0.21 -5.18
N SER A 276 -15.30 0.51 -6.26
CA SER A 276 -14.44 1.45 -6.99
C SER A 276 -15.20 2.74 -7.28
N GLU A 277 -14.55 3.90 -7.13
CA GLU A 277 -15.12 5.22 -7.44
C GLU A 277 -15.18 5.44 -8.96
N SER A 278 -16.28 5.10 -9.63
CA SER A 278 -16.47 5.46 -11.05
C SER A 278 -17.92 5.78 -11.40
N VAL A 279 -18.17 7.07 -11.57
CA VAL A 279 -19.35 7.60 -12.23
C VAL A 279 -18.85 8.70 -13.16
N GLY A 280 -18.55 8.37 -14.40
CA GLY A 280 -18.35 9.37 -15.45
C GLY A 280 -19.69 9.68 -16.11
N LEU A 281 -19.81 10.90 -16.63
CA LEU A 281 -21.06 11.47 -17.15
C LEU A 281 -21.28 11.14 -18.62
N SER A 282 -20.89 9.97 -19.14
CA SER A 282 -21.08 9.70 -20.57
C SER A 282 -22.55 9.36 -20.90
N LYS A 283 -23.29 10.37 -21.42
CA LYS A 283 -24.73 10.40 -21.82
C LYS A 283 -25.70 10.30 -20.64
N PRO A 284 -26.89 10.96 -20.62
CA PRO A 284 -27.36 12.21 -21.23
C PRO A 284 -26.87 13.47 -20.48
N THR A 285 -26.07 13.30 -19.43
CA THR A 285 -25.58 14.36 -18.53
C THR A 285 -24.22 14.95 -18.94
N GLY A 286 -23.48 14.28 -19.83
CA GLY A 286 -22.11 14.65 -20.23
C GLY A 286 -21.95 16.00 -20.93
N THR A 287 -23.05 16.65 -21.32
CA THR A 287 -23.04 17.99 -21.94
C THR A 287 -24.02 18.96 -21.28
N LYS A 288 -24.76 18.55 -20.25
CA LYS A 288 -25.77 19.38 -19.58
C LYS A 288 -25.54 19.36 -18.07
N VAL A 289 -24.63 20.22 -17.61
CA VAL A 289 -24.60 20.61 -16.19
C VAL A 289 -25.87 21.43 -15.94
N LYS A 290 -26.88 20.80 -15.32
CA LYS A 290 -28.09 21.49 -14.87
C LYS A 290 -27.98 21.71 -13.36
N VAL A 291 -28.03 22.98 -12.95
CA VAL A 291 -28.25 23.31 -11.54
C VAL A 291 -29.70 22.97 -11.21
N ILE A 292 -29.90 21.93 -10.39
CA ILE A 292 -31.22 21.54 -9.94
C ILE A 292 -31.57 22.38 -8.70
N THR A 293 -32.38 23.41 -8.89
CA THR A 293 -32.91 24.24 -7.78
C THR A 293 -34.16 23.63 -7.13
N LYS A 294 -34.70 22.56 -7.72
CA LYS A 294 -35.91 21.87 -7.24
C LYS A 294 -35.57 20.94 -6.08
N TYR A 295 -36.28 21.10 -4.97
CA TYR A 295 -36.11 20.27 -3.78
C TYR A 295 -36.44 18.79 -4.05
N ASN A 296 -35.53 17.88 -3.69
CA ASN A 296 -35.78 16.44 -3.67
C ASN A 296 -36.34 16.03 -2.29
N PRO A 297 -37.63 15.63 -2.19
CA PRO A 297 -38.23 15.26 -0.91
C PRO A 297 -37.67 13.97 -0.30
N TYR A 298 -36.90 13.19 -1.05
CA TYR A 298 -36.33 11.92 -0.60
C TYR A 298 -34.91 12.03 -0.05
N GLY A 299 -34.31 13.22 -0.04
CA GLY A 299 -32.99 13.48 0.54
C GLY A 299 -31.86 13.65 -0.48
N TYR A 300 -30.63 13.39 -0.04
CA TYR A 300 -29.43 13.54 -0.85
C TYR A 300 -29.24 12.33 -1.75
N THR A 301 -29.02 12.57 -3.04
CA THR A 301 -28.82 11.53 -4.07
C THR A 301 -27.40 11.66 -4.63
N PRO A 302 -26.39 11.01 -4.05
CA PRO A 302 -24.99 11.16 -4.46
C PRO A 302 -24.67 10.60 -5.84
N ILE A 303 -25.51 9.70 -6.38
CA ILE A 303 -25.19 8.90 -7.57
C ILE A 303 -26.38 8.79 -8.50
N MET A 304 -26.10 8.90 -9.80
CA MET A 304 -27.05 8.65 -10.88
C MET A 304 -26.40 7.74 -11.92
N ALA A 305 -26.97 6.55 -12.14
CA ALA A 305 -26.71 5.80 -13.36
C ALA A 305 -27.85 6.03 -14.34
N CYS A 306 -27.56 5.98 -15.64
CA CYS A 306 -28.57 6.12 -16.66
C CYS A 306 -28.95 4.76 -17.23
N ASN A 307 -30.25 4.52 -17.39
CA ASN A 307 -30.71 3.39 -18.18
C ASN A 307 -30.70 3.75 -19.69
N LYS A 308 -30.99 2.77 -20.54
CA LYS A 308 -31.04 2.91 -22.01
C LYS A 308 -32.13 3.86 -22.54
N HIS A 309 -32.98 4.41 -21.66
CA HIS A 309 -34.05 5.34 -21.99
C HIS A 309 -33.76 6.76 -21.46
N ASP A 310 -32.50 7.08 -21.17
CA ASP A 310 -32.05 8.38 -20.67
C ASP A 310 -32.69 8.78 -19.33
N GLN A 311 -33.13 7.79 -18.55
CA GLN A 311 -33.67 8.01 -17.20
C GLN A 311 -32.54 7.86 -16.20
N MET A 312 -32.42 8.84 -15.32
CA MET A 312 -31.43 8.81 -14.24
C MET A 312 -31.98 8.03 -13.07
N ILE A 313 -31.18 7.16 -12.48
CA ILE A 313 -31.57 6.31 -11.36
C ILE A 313 -30.59 6.56 -10.22
N GLY A 314 -31.10 6.93 -9.05
CA GLY A 314 -30.29 7.19 -7.88
C GLY A 314 -30.86 6.60 -6.60
N ILE A 315 -29.99 6.34 -5.63
CA ILE A 315 -30.38 6.00 -4.26
C ILE A 315 -30.26 7.27 -3.41
N SER A 316 -31.38 7.65 -2.82
CA SER A 316 -31.48 8.78 -1.91
C SER A 316 -31.49 8.28 -0.46
N LEU A 317 -30.78 8.98 0.44
CA LEU A 317 -30.80 8.71 1.87
C LEU A 317 -31.45 9.87 2.62
N ARG A 318 -32.40 9.55 3.50
CA ARG A 318 -33.00 10.49 4.45
C ARG A 318 -33.19 9.81 5.80
N GLY A 319 -32.51 10.31 6.83
CA GLY A 319 -32.39 9.58 8.10
C GLY A 319 -31.67 8.25 7.85
N ASP A 320 -32.27 7.15 8.27
CA ASP A 320 -31.74 5.80 8.05
C ASP A 320 -32.41 5.08 6.86
N GLN A 321 -33.27 5.75 6.08
CA GLN A 321 -34.01 5.11 4.98
C GLN A 321 -33.37 5.37 3.61
N PHE A 322 -33.05 4.29 2.91
CA PHE A 322 -32.65 4.31 1.50
C PHE A 322 -33.88 4.23 0.60
N THR A 323 -34.00 5.18 -0.31
CA THR A 323 -35.07 5.24 -1.32
C THR A 323 -34.47 5.25 -2.72
N LEU A 324 -34.85 4.27 -3.53
CA LEU A 324 -34.55 4.27 -4.96
C LEU A 324 -35.46 5.27 -5.66
N VAL A 325 -34.89 6.16 -6.48
CA VAL A 325 -35.63 7.21 -7.21
C VAL A 325 -35.20 7.21 -8.67
N VAL A 326 -36.18 7.27 -9.57
CA VAL A 326 -35.96 7.37 -11.03
C VAL A 326 -36.42 8.75 -11.49
N PHE A 327 -35.60 9.41 -12.30
CA PHE A 327 -35.81 10.74 -12.84
C PHE A 327 -35.83 10.71 -14.37
N ASP A 328 -36.58 11.63 -14.99
CA ASP A 328 -36.41 11.95 -16.41
C ASP A 328 -35.19 12.83 -16.66
N SER A 329 -34.89 13.10 -17.94
CA SER A 329 -33.78 13.95 -18.39
C SER A 329 -33.91 15.43 -17.96
N ASP A 330 -35.07 15.82 -17.42
CA ASP A 330 -35.34 17.12 -16.82
C ASP A 330 -35.32 17.09 -15.29
N CYS A 331 -34.87 15.99 -14.69
CA CYS A 331 -34.77 15.77 -13.25
C CYS A 331 -36.13 15.75 -12.53
N ASN A 332 -37.24 15.49 -13.23
CA ASN A 332 -38.51 15.22 -12.57
C ASN A 332 -38.57 13.79 -12.08
N ILE A 333 -39.11 13.61 -10.87
CA ILE A 333 -39.25 12.29 -10.27
C ILE A 333 -40.35 11.53 -11.01
N LEU A 334 -39.98 10.40 -11.61
CA LEU A 334 -40.88 9.50 -12.32
C LEU A 334 -41.42 8.41 -11.41
N ALA A 335 -40.54 7.82 -10.60
CA ALA A 335 -40.91 6.73 -9.71
C ALA A 335 -40.00 6.60 -8.50
N LYS A 336 -40.47 5.88 -7.47
CA LYS A 336 -39.68 5.54 -6.29
C LYS A 336 -39.96 4.14 -5.75
N ALA A 337 -39.03 3.60 -4.96
CA ALA A 337 -39.25 2.47 -4.07
C ALA A 337 -38.41 2.58 -2.80
N SER A 338 -38.93 2.05 -1.69
CA SER A 338 -38.12 1.85 -0.49
C SER A 338 -37.09 0.76 -0.76
N ALA A 339 -35.81 1.09 -0.64
CA ALA A 339 -34.72 0.18 -0.94
C ALA A 339 -34.23 -0.58 0.30
N GLY A 340 -34.37 0.03 1.48
CA GLY A 340 -33.97 -0.58 2.75
C GLY A 340 -33.64 0.47 3.81
N THR A 341 -33.02 0.03 4.91
CA THR A 341 -32.51 0.90 5.96
C THR A 341 -31.01 0.71 6.19
N TYR A 342 -30.36 1.74 6.70
CA TYR A 342 -28.97 1.69 7.13
C TYR A 342 -28.84 0.86 8.41
N GLU A 343 -27.89 -0.08 8.45
CA GLU A 343 -27.60 -0.92 9.62
C GLU A 343 -26.11 -0.91 9.94
N SER A 344 -25.72 -0.25 11.04
CA SER A 344 -24.31 -0.04 11.39
C SER A 344 -23.53 -1.32 11.71
N ALA A 345 -24.21 -2.41 12.09
CA ALA A 345 -23.60 -3.68 12.46
C ALA A 345 -23.54 -4.70 11.31
N ALA A 346 -24.10 -4.38 10.14
CA ALA A 346 -24.12 -5.29 9.00
C ALA A 346 -22.81 -5.24 8.22
N ILE A 347 -22.44 -6.40 7.63
CA ILE A 347 -21.28 -6.51 6.71
C ILE A 347 -21.41 -5.52 5.54
N PHE A 348 -22.65 -5.20 5.15
CA PHE A 348 -23.01 -4.23 4.12
C PHE A 348 -23.87 -3.13 4.76
N ALA A 349 -23.25 -2.23 5.51
CA ALA A 349 -23.95 -1.20 6.27
C ALA A 349 -24.60 -0.11 5.39
N GLY A 350 -24.10 0.12 4.16
CA GLY A 350 -24.59 1.13 3.22
C GLY A 350 -25.53 0.60 2.12
N GLY A 351 -26.30 1.48 1.50
CA GLY A 351 -27.12 1.18 0.31
C GLY A 351 -26.25 1.10 -0.94
N TYR A 352 -25.79 -0.10 -1.30
CA TYR A 352 -24.98 -0.32 -2.50
C TYR A 352 -25.86 -0.37 -3.75
N PHE A 353 -25.37 0.17 -4.88
CA PHE A 353 -26.12 0.31 -6.13
C PHE A 353 -25.43 -0.42 -7.29
N TYR A 354 -26.22 -1.11 -8.11
CA TYR A 354 -25.75 -1.82 -9.31
C TYR A 354 -26.82 -1.79 -10.40
N LEU A 355 -26.39 -2.01 -11.64
CA LEU A 355 -27.28 -2.35 -12.76
C LEU A 355 -27.06 -3.81 -13.16
N ASN A 356 -28.13 -4.54 -13.45
CA ASN A 356 -28.01 -5.84 -14.12
C ASN A 356 -27.96 -5.65 -15.65
N GLN A 357 -27.71 -6.74 -16.39
CA GLN A 357 -27.68 -6.74 -17.86
C GLN A 357 -28.94 -6.21 -18.57
N ASP A 358 -30.09 -6.22 -17.90
CA ASP A 358 -31.34 -5.70 -18.46
C ASP A 358 -31.51 -4.19 -18.19
N GLY A 359 -30.60 -3.58 -17.42
CA GLY A 359 -30.72 -2.21 -16.91
C GLY A 359 -31.60 -2.07 -15.67
N ASN A 360 -31.93 -3.16 -14.98
CA ASN A 360 -32.64 -3.13 -13.71
C ASN A 360 -31.69 -2.83 -12.56
N THR A 361 -32.17 -2.09 -11.57
CA THR A 361 -31.38 -1.69 -10.41
C THR A 361 -31.34 -2.81 -9.39
N VAL A 362 -30.14 -3.16 -8.96
CA VAL A 362 -29.91 -4.04 -7.83
C VAL A 362 -29.36 -3.21 -6.68
N VAL A 363 -29.99 -3.32 -5.52
CA VAL A 363 -29.58 -2.64 -4.28
C VAL A 363 -29.18 -3.68 -3.25
N ILE A 364 -28.14 -3.39 -2.48
CA ILE A 364 -27.82 -4.12 -1.25
C ILE A 364 -28.06 -3.15 -0.09
N ALA A 365 -29.03 -3.47 0.76
CA ALA A 365 -29.37 -2.73 1.97
C ALA A 365 -29.98 -3.72 2.98
N ASP A 366 -30.05 -3.36 4.27
CA ASP A 366 -30.73 -4.17 5.30
C ASP A 366 -30.39 -5.68 5.26
N GLY A 367 -29.12 -6.01 4.98
CA GLY A 367 -28.65 -7.39 4.88
C GLY A 367 -29.21 -8.20 3.70
N GLN A 368 -29.87 -7.56 2.73
CA GLN A 368 -30.52 -8.20 1.58
C GLN A 368 -30.06 -7.61 0.25
N ILE A 369 -30.07 -8.44 -0.79
CA ILE A 369 -29.99 -7.99 -2.18
C ILE A 369 -31.40 -7.89 -2.75
N LYS A 370 -31.76 -6.76 -3.35
CA LYS A 370 -33.08 -6.50 -3.95
C LYS A 370 -32.92 -5.99 -5.37
N CYS A 371 -33.59 -6.61 -6.33
CA CYS A 371 -33.64 -6.15 -7.71
C CYS A 371 -34.98 -5.47 -7.99
N PHE A 372 -34.93 -4.26 -8.55
CA PHE A 372 -36.08 -3.42 -8.85
C PHE A 372 -36.20 -3.19 -10.36
N ASN A 373 -37.42 -3.17 -10.87
CA ASN A 373 -37.67 -2.95 -12.30
C ASN A 373 -37.53 -1.46 -12.66
N THR A 374 -36.30 -1.06 -13.01
CA THR A 374 -35.94 0.32 -13.39
C THR A 374 -35.43 0.42 -14.83
N ALA A 375 -35.42 -0.69 -15.56
CA ALA A 375 -34.96 -0.72 -16.95
C ALA A 375 -35.77 0.21 -17.88
N ARG A 376 -37.05 0.43 -17.57
CA ARG A 376 -37.94 1.40 -18.24
C ARG A 376 -39.08 1.78 -17.30
N VAL A 377 -39.14 3.04 -16.89
CA VAL A 377 -40.25 3.57 -16.08
C VAL A 377 -41.12 4.48 -16.95
N THR A 378 -42.43 4.24 -16.98
CA THR A 378 -43.38 5.15 -17.65
C THR A 378 -43.87 6.21 -16.68
N LYS A 379 -43.93 7.46 -17.14
CA LYS A 379 -44.54 8.57 -16.39
C LYS A 379 -46.02 8.26 -16.19
N SER A 380 -46.54 8.48 -14.98
CA SER A 380 -47.98 8.34 -14.74
C SER A 380 -48.74 9.42 -15.49
N ASN A 381 -49.89 9.06 -16.07
CA ASN A 381 -50.71 9.97 -16.88
C ASN A 381 -51.32 11.13 -16.05
N ASP A 382 -51.39 10.98 -14.73
CA ASP A 382 -51.95 11.93 -13.78
C ASP A 382 -50.89 12.81 -13.06
N GLY A 383 -49.61 12.68 -13.44
CA GLY A 383 -48.51 13.40 -12.81
C GLY A 383 -48.12 12.89 -11.42
N GLN A 384 -48.71 11.78 -10.93
CA GLN A 384 -48.28 11.14 -9.69
C GLN A 384 -46.96 10.39 -9.87
N ILE A 385 -46.21 10.27 -8.77
CA ILE A 385 -44.97 9.51 -8.72
C ILE A 385 -45.31 8.01 -8.71
N SER A 386 -44.88 7.28 -9.74
CA SER A 386 -45.12 5.84 -9.87
C SER A 386 -44.37 5.03 -8.81
N SER A 387 -44.88 3.85 -8.45
CA SER A 387 -44.14 2.91 -7.60
C SER A 387 -43.24 2.00 -8.45
N ILE A 388 -42.02 1.74 -7.99
CA ILE A 388 -41.12 0.76 -8.62
C ILE A 388 -41.38 -0.62 -7.99
N HIS A 389 -41.51 -1.65 -8.83
CA HIS A 389 -41.78 -3.01 -8.35
C HIS A 389 -40.50 -3.80 -8.08
N LEU A 390 -40.49 -4.56 -6.99
CA LEU A 390 -39.44 -5.53 -6.66
C LEU A 390 -39.56 -6.76 -7.59
N LYS A 391 -38.48 -7.06 -8.31
CA LYS A 391 -38.37 -8.19 -9.23
C LYS A 391 -37.97 -9.48 -8.50
N TRP A 392 -37.00 -9.39 -7.59
CA TRP A 392 -36.58 -10.49 -6.71
C TRP A 392 -35.76 -9.96 -5.53
N LYS A 393 -35.60 -10.77 -4.48
CA LYS A 393 -34.69 -10.52 -3.36
C LYS A 393 -33.93 -11.78 -2.93
N SER A 394 -32.78 -11.61 -2.29
CA SER A 394 -31.95 -12.69 -1.74
C SER A 394 -31.30 -12.29 -0.41
N GLU A 395 -31.22 -13.23 0.52
CA GLU A 395 -30.54 -13.07 1.83
C GLU A 395 -29.08 -13.55 1.81
N LYS A 396 -28.65 -14.24 0.74
CA LYS A 396 -27.29 -14.78 0.61
C LYS A 396 -26.41 -13.84 -0.22
N ILE A 397 -25.86 -12.83 0.44
CA ILE A 397 -25.08 -11.77 -0.24
C ILE A 397 -23.78 -12.31 -0.86
N ALA A 398 -23.04 -13.17 -0.13
CA ALA A 398 -21.73 -13.65 -0.58
C ALA A 398 -21.80 -14.61 -1.78
N SER A 399 -22.82 -15.47 -1.86
CA SER A 399 -22.94 -16.49 -2.92
C SER A 399 -23.33 -15.91 -4.29
N LEU A 400 -24.00 -14.75 -4.33
CA LEU A 400 -24.39 -14.11 -5.60
C LEU A 400 -23.27 -13.29 -6.24
N ILE A 401 -22.29 -12.85 -5.44
CA ILE A 401 -21.17 -12.01 -5.90
C ILE A 401 -19.89 -12.84 -6.10
N ALA A 402 -19.68 -13.93 -5.34
CA ALA A 402 -18.46 -14.74 -5.40
C ALA A 402 -18.59 -16.11 -6.10
N GLU A 403 -19.79 -16.72 -6.17
CA GLU A 403 -19.95 -18.05 -6.76
C GLU A 403 -20.61 -17.98 -8.14
N LYS A 404 -19.95 -18.60 -9.13
CA LYS A 404 -20.62 -19.04 -10.37
C LYS A 404 -21.77 -19.96 -9.95
N LEU A 405 -22.98 -19.44 -9.89
CA LEU A 405 -24.19 -20.25 -9.74
C LEU A 405 -24.16 -21.35 -10.83
N PRO A 406 -24.14 -22.64 -10.47
CA PRO A 406 -24.29 -23.70 -11.45
C PRO A 406 -25.72 -23.58 -11.99
N ASN A 407 -25.83 -23.39 -13.31
CA ASN A 407 -27.07 -23.38 -14.10
C ASN A 407 -27.94 -22.10 -14.16
N GLN A 408 -27.38 -20.89 -14.10
CA GLN A 408 -28.07 -19.73 -14.70
C GLN A 408 -27.13 -18.79 -15.47
N GLU A 409 -27.22 -18.86 -16.80
CA GLU A 409 -26.53 -18.00 -17.77
C GLU A 409 -26.85 -16.49 -17.71
N LYS A 410 -27.57 -15.97 -16.71
CA LYS A 410 -28.24 -14.65 -16.87
C LYS A 410 -28.34 -13.77 -15.63
N ASN A 411 -27.24 -13.47 -14.94
CA ASN A 411 -27.19 -12.33 -14.00
C ASN A 411 -25.80 -11.67 -13.99
N LYS A 412 -25.40 -11.01 -15.08
CA LYS A 412 -24.25 -10.09 -15.04
C LYS A 412 -24.63 -8.84 -14.26
N LEU A 413 -23.90 -8.55 -13.18
CA LEU A 413 -24.01 -7.32 -12.39
C LEU A 413 -22.92 -6.34 -12.83
N TYR A 414 -23.29 -5.07 -12.90
CA TYR A 414 -22.44 -3.97 -13.30
C TYR A 414 -22.46 -2.90 -12.19
N CYS A 415 -21.29 -2.49 -11.71
CA CYS A 415 -21.12 -1.76 -10.45
C CYS A 415 -21.12 -0.24 -10.61
N CYS A 416 -21.81 0.48 -9.72
CA CYS A 416 -21.64 1.92 -9.54
C CYS A 416 -22.00 2.27 -8.08
N MET A 417 -21.04 2.63 -7.22
CA MET A 417 -21.28 2.67 -5.77
C MET A 417 -21.06 4.04 -5.10
N PRO A 418 -21.91 4.39 -4.09
CA PRO A 418 -21.82 5.64 -3.34
C PRO A 418 -20.93 5.58 -2.10
N VAL A 419 -20.32 6.74 -1.80
CA VAL A 419 -19.70 7.08 -0.51
C VAL A 419 -20.77 7.65 0.42
N TRP A 420 -20.89 7.11 1.63
CA TRP A 420 -21.72 7.68 2.70
C TRP A 420 -20.86 7.89 3.95
N ASN A 421 -20.73 9.14 4.39
CA ASN A 421 -20.16 9.48 5.71
C ASN A 421 -21.10 10.47 6.40
N LYS A 422 -21.43 10.22 7.68
CA LYS A 422 -22.28 11.07 8.53
C LYS A 422 -21.70 12.48 8.73
N ASP A 423 -20.39 12.67 8.51
CA ASP A 423 -19.68 13.90 8.84
C ASP A 423 -19.17 14.72 7.63
N ILE A 424 -19.49 14.35 6.38
CA ILE A 424 -18.98 15.07 5.19
C ILE A 424 -20.13 15.56 4.32
N ARG A 425 -20.38 16.87 4.38
CA ARG A 425 -21.16 17.59 3.36
C ARG A 425 -20.30 17.75 2.09
N ILE A 426 -20.74 17.11 1.00
CA ILE A 426 -20.43 17.34 -0.43
C ILE A 426 -19.07 16.84 -0.96
N ARG A 427 -19.10 16.03 -2.05
CA ARG A 427 -18.21 16.19 -3.23
C ARG A 427 -18.70 15.41 -4.46
N ILE A 428 -19.15 16.17 -5.46
CA ILE A 428 -19.15 15.81 -6.87
C ILE A 428 -17.70 15.99 -7.37
N SER A 429 -17.16 14.98 -8.05
CA SER A 429 -15.95 15.09 -8.89
C SER A 429 -16.41 14.68 -10.29
N SER A 430 -16.38 15.54 -11.32
CA SER A 430 -15.24 16.35 -11.72
C SER A 430 -15.66 17.66 -12.41
N LYS A 431 -14.94 18.74 -12.07
CA LYS A 431 -14.92 20.12 -12.64
C LYS A 431 -16.02 21.12 -12.22
N LEU A 432 -15.62 22.06 -11.32
CA LEU A 432 -15.93 23.54 -11.27
C LEU A 432 -17.41 23.98 -11.07
N PHE A 433 -17.86 25.01 -10.33
CA PHE A 433 -17.31 26.22 -9.68
C PHE A 433 -18.30 26.78 -8.62
N GLU A 434 -17.75 27.64 -7.73
CA GLU A 434 -18.30 28.79 -6.97
C GLU A 434 -19.57 28.71 -6.07
N ILE A 435 -19.34 29.02 -4.79
CA ILE A 435 -20.35 29.37 -3.78
C ILE A 435 -20.43 30.89 -3.72
N GLY A 436 -21.54 31.46 -4.21
CA GLY A 436 -22.01 32.81 -3.86
C GLY A 436 -23.05 32.73 -2.73
N PRO A 437 -23.32 33.84 -2.03
CA PRO A 437 -23.69 33.92 -0.61
C PRO A 437 -24.84 33.03 -0.14
#